data_AF-A0A522AG97-F1
#
_entry.id   AF-A0A522AG97-F1
#
_cell.length_a   1.000
_cell.length_b   1.000
_cell.length_c   1.000
_cell.angle_alpha   90.00
_cell.angle_beta   90.00
_cell.angle_gamma   90.00
#
_symmetry.space_group_name_H-M   'P 1'
#
loop_
_entity.id
_entity.type
_entity.pdbx_description
1 polymer ?
#
loop_
_entity_poly.entity_id
_entity_poly.type
_entity_poly.pdbx_seq_one_letter_code
_entity_poly.pdbx_strand_id
1 'polypeptide(L)'
;LLENYRDMITSLMDIYLSSLSYRMNDVMRTLTVIATIFMPLTFIAGVYGMNFGNGNPNASPLAMPELNWYFGYPMALGIMVAVAGAMGLYFKRKGWF
;
A
#
# COMPACT_ATOMS: atom_id res chain seq x y z
N LEU A 1 -41.22 24.35 -22.43
CA LEU A 1 -40.39 23.45 -23.27
C LEU A 1 -38.91 23.80 -23.17
N LEU A 2 -38.47 25.02 -23.52
CA LEU A 2 -37.08 25.46 -23.38
C LEU A 2 -36.49 25.31 -21.96
N GLU A 3 -37.28 25.66 -20.94
CA GLU A 3 -36.87 25.53 -19.53
C GLU A 3 -36.64 24.07 -19.12
N ASN A 4 -37.52 23.18 -19.60
CA ASN A 4 -37.41 21.74 -19.38
C ASN A 4 -36.16 21.14 -20.09
N TYR A 5 -35.84 21.60 -21.30
CA TYR A 5 -34.59 21.23 -21.97
C TYR A 5 -33.36 21.75 -21.22
N ARG A 6 -33.44 22.95 -20.63
CA ARG A 6 -32.34 23.55 -19.87
C ARG A 6 -32.08 22.79 -18.57
N ASP A 7 -33.14 22.41 -17.86
CA ASP A 7 -33.05 21.59 -16.64
C ASP A 7 -32.50 20.19 -16.95
N MET A 8 -32.91 19.59 -18.07
CA MET A 8 -32.41 18.30 -18.51
C MET A 8 -30.90 18.35 -18.86
N ILE A 9 -30.44 19.42 -19.51
CA ILE A 9 -29.01 19.63 -19.81
C ILE A 9 -28.20 19.78 -18.51
N THR A 10 -28.70 20.56 -17.54
CA THR A 10 -28.04 20.72 -16.24
C THR A 10 -27.97 19.38 -15.50
N SER A 11 -29.06 18.61 -15.49
CA SER A 11 -29.09 17.28 -14.87
C SER A 11 -28.11 16.31 -15.54
N LEU A 12 -27.99 16.33 -16.86
CA LEU A 12 -27.00 15.53 -17.59
C LEU A 12 -25.56 15.94 -17.25
N MET A 13 -25.30 17.24 -17.11
CA MET A 13 -24.01 17.75 -16.66
C MET A 13 -23.68 17.27 -15.24
N ASP A 14 -24.64 17.32 -14.32
CA ASP A 14 -24.46 16.87 -12.94
C ASP A 14 -24.19 15.36 -12.87
N ILE A 15 -24.87 14.56 -13.69
CA ILE A 15 -24.60 13.12 -13.82
C ILE A 15 -23.21 12.89 -14.40
N TYR A 16 -22.80 13.66 -15.42
CA TYR A 16 -21.48 13.56 -16.00
C TYR A 16 -20.37 13.87 -14.99
N LEU A 17 -20.49 14.98 -14.25
CA LEU A 17 -19.57 15.34 -13.18
C LEU A 17 -19.53 14.27 -12.08
N SER A 18 -20.70 13.74 -11.69
CA SER A 18 -20.79 12.65 -10.71
C SER A 18 -20.06 11.39 -11.20
N SER A 19 -20.20 11.04 -12.47
CA SER A 19 -19.50 9.89 -13.06
C SER A 19 -17.97 10.10 -13.11
N LEU A 20 -17.54 11.33 -13.36
CA LEU A 20 -16.13 11.71 -13.40
C LEU A 20 -15.51 11.65 -12.01
N SER A 21 -16.20 12.18 -10.99
CA SER A 21 -15.82 12.04 -9.59
C SER A 21 -15.80 10.59 -9.13
N TYR A 22 -16.76 9.76 -9.56
CA TYR A 22 -16.77 8.33 -9.25
C TYR A 22 -15.51 7.63 -9.80
N ARG A 23 -15.18 7.87 -11.07
CA ARG A 23 -13.97 7.31 -11.69
C ARG A 23 -12.70 7.79 -10.99
N MET A 24 -12.63 9.06 -10.62
CA MET A 24 -11.48 9.60 -9.87
C MET A 24 -11.35 8.93 -8.50
N ASN A 25 -12.45 8.74 -7.78
CA ASN A 25 -12.45 8.04 -6.49
C ASN A 25 -11.97 6.58 -6.65
N ASP A 26 -12.40 5.89 -7.70
CA ASP A 26 -12.00 4.51 -7.98
C ASP A 26 -10.50 4.37 -8.30
N VAL A 27 -9.97 5.30 -9.10
CA VAL A 27 -8.52 5.38 -9.40
C VAL A 27 -7.72 5.66 -8.11
N MET A 28 -8.14 6.65 -7.33
CA MET A 28 -7.49 7.00 -6.05
C MET A 28 -7.53 5.83 -5.06
N ARG A 29 -8.67 5.12 -5.00
CA ARG A 29 -8.82 3.92 -4.18
C ARG A 29 -7.81 2.85 -4.59
N THR A 30 -7.70 2.57 -5.88
CA THR A 30 -6.76 1.56 -6.41
C THR A 30 -5.31 1.91 -6.09
N LEU A 31 -4.90 3.17 -6.33
CA LEU A 31 -3.55 3.64 -6.01
C LEU A 31 -3.26 3.58 -4.51
N THR A 32 -4.23 3.95 -3.66
CA THR A 32 -4.08 3.93 -2.20
C THR A 32 -3.93 2.50 -1.68
N VAL A 33 -4.70 1.55 -2.21
CA VAL A 33 -4.59 0.12 -1.85
C VAL A 33 -3.18 -0.38 -2.16
N ILE A 34 -2.68 -0.11 -3.38
CA ILE A 34 -1.33 -0.48 -3.79
C ILE A 34 -0.29 0.15 -2.84
N ALA A 35 -0.34 1.47 -2.64
CA ALA A 35 0.62 2.18 -1.78
C ALA A 35 0.61 1.69 -0.32
N THR A 36 -0.57 1.39 0.22
CA THR A 36 -0.73 0.90 1.60
C THR A 36 -0.14 -0.49 1.79
N ILE A 37 -0.14 -1.33 0.75
CA ILE A 37 0.54 -2.64 0.77
C ILE A 37 2.06 -2.45 0.69
N PHE A 38 2.53 -1.55 -0.19
CA PHE A 38 3.96 -1.30 -0.37
C PHE A 38 4.62 -0.61 0.83
N MET A 39 3.93 0.26 1.56
CA MET A 39 4.51 1.02 2.68
C MET A 39 5.15 0.13 3.77
N PRO A 40 4.47 -0.87 4.37
CA PRO A 40 5.08 -1.75 5.35
C PRO A 40 6.15 -2.67 4.72
N LEU A 41 5.96 -3.11 3.47
CA LEU A 41 6.96 -3.91 2.75
C LEU A 41 8.27 -3.13 2.57
N THR A 42 8.19 -1.88 2.11
CA THR A 42 9.33 -0.98 1.94
C THR A 42 9.96 -0.61 3.28
N PHE A 43 9.16 -0.44 4.34
CA PHE A 43 9.70 -0.21 5.68
C PHE A 43 10.55 -1.39 6.15
N ILE A 44 10.04 -2.62 6.03
CA ILE A 44 10.79 -3.82 6.42
C ILE A 44 12.03 -4.00 5.51
N ALA A 45 11.88 -3.85 4.19
CA ALA A 45 13.00 -3.92 3.26
C ALA A 45 14.04 -2.83 3.51
N GLY A 46 13.62 -1.64 3.94
CA GLY A 46 14.50 -0.55 4.35
C GLY A 46 15.28 -0.90 5.61
N VAL A 47 14.60 -1.33 6.67
CA VAL A 47 15.23 -1.74 7.94
C VAL A 47 16.22 -2.90 7.74
N TYR A 48 15.85 -3.92 6.97
CA TYR A 48 16.72 -5.07 6.68
C TYR A 48 17.76 -4.80 5.57
N GLY A 49 17.55 -3.79 4.74
CA GLY A 49 18.51 -3.33 3.72
C GLY A 49 19.58 -2.38 4.27
N MET A 50 19.36 -1.82 5.47
CA MET A 50 20.40 -1.12 6.21
C MET A 50 21.45 -2.15 6.65
N ASN A 51 22.63 -2.07 6.04
CA ASN A 51 23.77 -2.99 6.25
C ASN A 51 24.36 -2.83 7.66
N PHE A 52 23.62 -3.18 8.70
CA PHE A 52 24.14 -3.24 10.07
C PHE A 52 24.94 -4.53 10.25
N GLY A 53 26.20 -4.50 9.82
CA GLY A 53 27.22 -5.41 10.35
C GLY A 53 27.74 -6.50 9.41
N ASN A 54 28.14 -6.17 8.18
CA ASN A 54 29.15 -6.96 7.49
C ASN A 54 30.54 -6.35 7.74
N GLY A 55 31.17 -6.68 8.87
CA GLY A 55 32.64 -6.58 9.01
C GLY A 55 33.25 -5.43 9.84
N ASN A 56 32.53 -4.75 10.74
CA ASN A 56 33.14 -3.73 11.61
C ASN A 56 33.33 -4.24 13.06
N PRO A 57 34.58 -4.42 13.55
CA PRO A 57 34.87 -4.86 14.93
C PRO A 57 34.41 -3.87 16.02
N ASN A 58 34.04 -2.64 15.66
CA ASN A 58 33.62 -1.57 16.58
C ASN A 58 32.13 -1.20 16.43
N ALA A 59 31.32 -2.06 15.81
CA ALA A 59 29.88 -1.83 15.74
C ALA A 59 29.26 -1.93 17.14
N SER A 60 28.47 -0.92 17.52
CA SER A 60 27.69 -0.82 18.77
C SER A 60 27.04 -2.17 19.16
N PRO A 61 26.90 -2.51 20.45
CA PRO A 61 26.19 -3.73 20.90
C PRO A 61 24.72 -3.81 20.45
N LEU A 62 24.21 -2.74 19.83
CA LEU A 62 22.93 -2.66 19.12
C LEU A 62 23.01 -3.04 17.62
N ALA A 63 24.17 -3.49 17.12
CA ALA A 63 24.28 -4.14 15.82
C ALA A 63 23.56 -5.50 15.94
N MET A 64 22.38 -5.60 15.32
CA MET A 64 21.42 -6.69 15.47
C MET A 64 22.08 -8.08 15.55
N PRO A 65 22.09 -8.74 16.72
CA PRO A 65 22.64 -10.10 16.87
C PRO A 65 21.85 -11.15 16.06
N GLU A 66 20.62 -10.81 15.63
CA GLU A 66 19.73 -11.67 14.83
C GLU A 66 20.16 -11.80 13.35
N LEU A 67 21.08 -10.95 12.86
CA LEU A 67 21.63 -11.06 11.49
C LEU A 67 22.64 -12.22 11.34
N ASN A 68 23.24 -12.67 12.45
CA ASN A 68 24.13 -13.85 12.48
C ASN A 68 23.36 -15.18 12.59
N TRP A 69 22.03 -15.14 12.72
CA TRP A 69 21.24 -16.37 12.78
C TRP A 69 20.92 -16.86 11.37
N TYR A 70 21.23 -18.12 11.08
CA TYR A 70 21.00 -18.74 9.76
C TYR A 70 19.57 -18.57 9.23
N PHE A 71 18.60 -18.36 10.12
CA PHE A 71 17.18 -18.18 9.80
C PHE A 71 16.65 -16.74 9.86
N GLY A 72 17.48 -15.73 10.19
CA GLY A 72 17.02 -14.33 10.30
C GLY A 72 16.47 -13.76 8.99
N TYR A 73 17.16 -14.01 7.88
CA TYR A 73 16.73 -13.57 6.55
C TYR A 73 15.44 -14.29 6.05
N PRO A 74 15.32 -15.63 6.16
CA PRO A 74 14.06 -16.34 5.89
C PRO A 74 12.89 -15.88 6.76
N MET A 75 13.13 -15.60 8.05
CA MET A 75 12.07 -15.18 8.99
C MET A 75 11.56 -13.77 8.66
N ALA A 76 12.45 -12.85 8.30
CA ALA A 76 12.10 -11.51 7.81
C ALA A 76 11.26 -11.58 6.53
N LEU A 77 11.66 -12.42 5.57
CA LEU A 77 10.88 -12.70 4.37
C LEU A 77 9.51 -13.29 4.69
N GLY A 78 9.44 -14.23 5.64
CA GLY A 78 8.19 -14.79 6.14
C GLY A 78 7.25 -13.72 6.71
N ILE A 79 7.78 -12.77 7.48
CA ILE A 79 7.01 -11.64 8.03
C ILE A 79 6.55 -10.71 6.90
N MET A 80 7.41 -10.39 5.92
CA MET A 80 7.01 -9.57 4.76
C MET A 80 5.86 -10.22 3.98
N VAL A 81 5.95 -11.53 3.70
CA VAL A 81 4.91 -12.28 2.99
C VAL A 81 3.64 -12.38 3.82
N ALA A 82 3.75 -12.61 5.13
CA ALA A 82 2.61 -12.66 6.04
C ALA A 82 1.88 -11.31 6.12
N VAL A 83 2.62 -10.20 6.20
CA VAL A 83 2.06 -8.84 6.21
C VAL A 83 1.40 -8.51 4.87
N ALA A 84 2.07 -8.80 3.75
CA ALA A 84 1.50 -8.61 2.41
C ALA A 84 0.23 -9.44 2.21
N GLY A 85 0.24 -10.71 2.64
CA GLY A 85 -0.90 -11.61 2.58
C GLY A 85 -2.05 -11.16 3.48
N ALA A 86 -1.76 -10.75 4.72
CA ALA A 86 -2.76 -10.23 5.65
C ALA A 86 -3.42 -8.95 5.13
N MET A 87 -2.63 -8.02 4.58
CA MET A 87 -3.14 -6.79 3.98
C MET A 87 -3.96 -7.08 2.72
N GLY A 88 -3.48 -7.98 1.84
CA GLY A 88 -4.23 -8.41 0.65
C GLY A 88 -5.56 -9.06 1.01
N LEU A 89 -5.59 -9.96 2.00
CA LEU A 89 -6.81 -10.59 2.50
C LEU A 89 -7.76 -9.58 3.16
N TYR A 90 -7.22 -8.62 3.90
CA TYR A 90 -7.99 -7.55 4.52
C TYR A 90 -8.68 -6.68 3.46
N PHE A 91 -7.94 -6.22 2.44
CA PHE A 91 -8.50 -5.41 1.34
C PHE A 91 -9.51 -6.19 0.49
N LYS A 92 -9.26 -7.50 0.23
CA LYS A 92 -10.23 -8.37 -0.44
C LYS A 92 -11.51 -8.54 0.37
N ARG A 93 -11.41 -8.78 1.68
CA ARG A 93 -12.58 -8.91 2.57
C ARG A 93 -13.40 -7.63 2.68
N LYS A 94 -12.75 -6.48 2.58
CA LYS A 94 -13.41 -5.18 2.69
C LYS A 94 -14.14 -4.78 1.40
N GLY A 95 -14.02 -5.56 0.31
CA GLY A 95 -14.65 -5.26 -0.98
C GLY A 95 -14.02 -4.06 -1.69
N TRP A 96 -12.70 -3.88 -1.51
CA TRP A 96 -11.94 -2.81 -2.18
C TRP A 96 -11.30 -3.29 -3.49
N PHE A 97 -11.41 -4.60 -3.76
CA PHE A 97 -11.17 -5.25 -5.04
C PHE A 97 -12.50 -5.67 -5.66
#